data_AF-A0A7C3YBU3-F1
#
_entry.id   AF-A0A7C3YBU3-F1
#
_cell.length_a   1.000
_cell.length_b   1.000
_cell.length_c   1.000
_cell.angle_alpha   90.00
_cell.angle_beta   90.00
_cell.angle_gamma   90.00
#
_symmetry.space_group_name_H-M   'P 1'
#
loop_
_entity.id
_entity.type
_entity.pdbx_description
1 polymer ?
#
loop_
_entity_poly.entity_id
_entity_poly.type
_entity_poly.pdbx_seq_one_letter_code
_entity_poly.pdbx_strand_id
1 'polypeptide(L)' 'MNWNILLFETNRVEKPVEKFIKSQNPATIAKIAHTLDLLEKYGSFLSMPHSKKITGNLYELRIRGKQSYQRLKLLTNS' A
#
# COMPACT_ATOMS: atom_id res chain seq x y z
N MET A 1 -13.86 -12.99 4.23
CA MET A 1 -13.08 -12.35 5.31
C MET A 1 -12.38 -11.16 4.70
N ASN A 2 -12.55 -9.97 5.27
CA ASN A 2 -11.82 -8.77 4.86
C ASN A 2 -10.60 -8.61 5.77
N TRP A 3 -9.46 -8.28 5.19
CA TRP A 3 -8.22 -8.01 5.91
C TRP A 3 -8.22 -6.57 6.42
N ASN A 4 -7.91 -6.37 7.69
CA ASN A 4 -7.71 -5.02 8.21
C ASN A 4 -6.39 -4.45 7.70
N ILE A 5 -6.46 -3.32 6.99
CA ILE A 5 -5.28 -2.60 6.52
C ILE A 5 -4.94 -1.51 7.54
N LEU A 6 -3.76 -1.63 8.16
CA LEU A 6 -3.21 -0.61 9.04
C LEU A 6 -2.20 0.23 8.26
N LEU A 7 -2.42 1.55 8.25
CA LEU A 7 -1.46 2.50 7.68
C LEU A 7 -0.48 2.92 8.77
N PHE A 8 0.78 3.09 8.39
CA PHE A 8 1.81 3.52 9.33
C PHE A 8 1.53 4.95 9.83
N GLU A 9 1.50 5.08 11.15
CA GLU A 9 1.39 6.33 11.89
C GLU A 9 2.60 6.47 12.80
N THR A 10 3.16 7.68 12.90
CA THR A 10 4.28 7.94 13.80
C THR A 10 3.78 8.09 15.24
N ASN A 11 4.69 7.95 16.19
CA ASN A 11 4.46 8.28 17.60
C ASN A 11 4.04 9.74 17.86
N ARG A 12 4.13 10.61 16.85
CA ARG A 12 3.69 12.01 16.89
C ARG A 12 2.34 12.23 16.19
N VAL A 13 1.55 11.17 15.95
CA VAL A 13 0.24 11.22 15.27
C VAL A 13 0.37 11.69 13.81
N GLU A 14 1.58 11.64 13.24
CA GLU A 14 1.74 11.93 11.82
C GLU A 14 1.33 10.71 11.01
N LYS A 15 0.52 10.95 9.97
CA LYS A 15 0.07 9.94 9.01
C LYS A 15 0.84 10.10 7.69
N PRO A 16 2.14 9.76 7.63
CA PRO A 16 2.95 9.99 6.44
C PRO A 16 2.44 9.21 5.23
N VAL A 17 1.86 8.03 5.45
CA VAL A 17 1.25 7.23 4.38
C VAL A 17 0.05 7.96 3.78
N GLU A 18 -0.85 8.48 4.61
CA GLU A 18 -2.02 9.23 4.14
C GLU A 18 -1.59 10.53 3.42
N LYS A 19 -0.61 11.26 3.99
CA LYS A 19 -0.04 12.46 3.34
C LYS A 19 0.57 12.13 1.97
N PHE A 20 1.29 11.00 1.87
CA PHE A 20 1.87 10.54 0.61
C PHE A 20 0.80 10.20 -0.43
N ILE A 21 -0.28 9.51 -0.05
CA ILE A 21 -1.38 9.17 -0.96
C ILE A 21 -2.04 10.45 -1.46
N LYS A 22 -2.32 11.40 -0.55
CA LYS A 22 -2.96 12.68 -0.89
C LYS A 22 -2.09 13.59 -1.77
N SER A 23 -0.77 13.42 -1.78
CA SER A 23 0.13 14.20 -2.64
C SER A 23 0.24 13.66 -4.08
N GLN A 24 -0.37 12.52 -4.38
CA GLN A 24 -0.35 11.94 -5.73
C GLN A 24 -1.38 12.59 -6.66
N ASN A 25 -1.18 12.41 -7.97
CA ASN A 25 -2.20 12.82 -8.94
C ASN A 25 -3.46 11.92 -8.86
N PRO A 26 -4.64 12.41 -9.29
CA PRO A 26 -5.91 11.68 -9.16
C PRO A 26 -5.88 10.26 -9.76
N ALA A 27 -5.20 10.08 -10.91
CA ALA A 27 -5.07 8.78 -11.56
C ALA A 27 -4.26 7.77 -10.73
N THR A 28 -3.27 8.24 -9.99
CA THR A 28 -2.45 7.40 -9.10
C THR A 28 -3.21 7.11 -7.81
N ILE A 29 -3.93 8.09 -7.25
CA ILE A 29 -4.80 7.88 -6.09
C ILE A 29 -5.82 6.77 -6.38
N ALA A 30 -6.48 6.79 -7.55
CA ALA A 30 -7.42 5.75 -7.94
C ALA A 30 -6.76 4.35 -8.00
N LYS A 31 -5.52 4.25 -8.50
CA LYS A 31 -4.77 2.99 -8.51
C LYS A 31 -4.40 2.52 -7.10
N ILE A 32 -3.98 3.44 -6.22
CA ILE A 32 -3.71 3.14 -4.82
C ILE A 32 -4.97 2.58 -4.16
N ALA A 33 -6.10 3.30 -4.26
CA ALA A 33 -7.39 2.88 -3.69
C ALA A 33 -7.78 1.48 -4.19
N HIS A 34 -7.76 1.26 -5.50
CA HIS A 34 -8.06 -0.06 -6.06
C HIS A 34 -7.14 -1.17 -5.53
N THR A 35 -5.86 -0.88 -5.32
CA THR A 35 -4.93 -1.89 -4.79
C THR A 35 -5.15 -2.15 -3.29
N LEU A 36 -5.57 -1.13 -2.53
CA LEU A 36 -6.01 -1.29 -1.15
C LEU A 36 -7.28 -2.15 -1.08
N ASP A 37 -8.26 -1.93 -1.95
CA ASP A 37 -9.46 -2.78 -2.02
C ASP A 37 -9.12 -4.24 -2.30
N LEU A 38 -8.15 -4.48 -3.20
CA LEU A 38 -7.64 -5.83 -3.48
C LEU A 38 -6.94 -6.45 -2.27
N LEU A 39 -6.14 -5.67 -1.54
CA LEU A 39 -5.50 -6.13 -0.30
C LEU A 39 -6.52 -6.44 0.79
N GLU A 40 -7.57 -5.64 0.92
CA GLU A 40 -8.62 -5.87 1.90
C GLU A 40 -9.36 -7.17 1.57
N LYS A 41 -9.63 -7.41 0.28
CA LYS A 41 -10.36 -8.60 -0.17
C LYS A 41 -9.52 -9.87 -0.17
N TYR A 42 -8.25 -9.78 -0.56
CA TYR A 42 -7.40 -10.95 -0.84
C TYR A 42 -6.20 -11.08 0.09
N GLY A 43 -5.87 -10.09 0.91
CA GLY A 43 -4.72 -10.14 1.82
C GLY A 43 -3.36 -10.04 1.13
N SER A 44 -2.30 -10.44 1.84
CA SER A 44 -0.90 -10.35 1.40
C SER A 44 -0.51 -11.28 0.23
N PHE A 45 -1.48 -11.97 -0.38
CA PHE A 45 -1.27 -12.87 -1.50
C PHE A 45 -1.06 -12.16 -2.86
N LEU A 46 -0.99 -10.82 -2.89
CA LEU A 46 -0.57 -10.11 -4.09
C LEU A 46 0.86 -10.50 -4.44
N SER A 47 1.05 -11.31 -5.47
CA SER A 47 2.35 -11.68 -5.98
C SER A 47 2.91 -10.57 -6.90
N MET A 48 4.11 -10.79 -7.41
CA MET A 48 4.69 -9.91 -8.43
C MET A 48 3.78 -9.87 -9.67
N PRO A 49 3.63 -8.71 -10.34
CA PRO A 49 4.39 -7.47 -10.15
C PRO A 49 3.78 -6.48 -9.15
N HIS A 50 2.64 -6.80 -8.53
CA HIS A 50 1.82 -5.87 -7.74
C HIS A 50 2.28 -5.72 -6.30
N SER A 51 2.80 -6.79 -5.70
CA SER A 51 3.50 -6.70 -4.43
C SER A 51 4.80 -7.48 -4.41
N LYS A 52 5.71 -7.07 -3.54
CA LYS A 52 6.96 -7.76 -3.27
C LYS A 52 7.13 -7.90 -1.76
N LYS A 53 7.24 -9.14 -1.27
CA LYS A 53 7.62 -9.39 0.13
C LYS A 53 9.03 -8.84 0.38
N ILE A 54 9.19 -7.98 1.38
CA ILE A 54 10.50 -7.43 1.77
C ILE A 54 11.15 -8.35 2.81
N THR A 55 10.48 -8.56 3.95
CA THR A 55 10.97 -9.40 5.07
C THR A 55 9.84 -9.68 6.06
N GLY A 56 9.85 -10.82 6.75
CA GLY A 56 8.80 -11.15 7.74
C GLY A 56 7.39 -10.97 7.16
N ASN A 57 6.60 -10.07 7.77
CA ASN A 57 5.27 -9.69 7.28
C ASN A 57 5.22 -8.30 6.63
N LEU A 58 6.40 -7.77 6.24
CA LEU A 58 6.55 -6.51 5.54
C LEU A 58 6.52 -6.74 4.03
N TYR A 59 5.58 -6.08 3.36
CA TYR A 59 5.38 -6.14 1.91
C TYR A 59 5.50 -4.75 1.29
N GLU A 60 5.99 -4.71 0.06
CA GLU A 60 6.01 -3.52 -0.79
C GLU A 60 4.86 -3.61 -1.78
N LEU A 61 3.96 -2.65 -1.73
CA LEU A 61 2.99 -2.35 -2.78
C LEU A 61 3.68 -1.61 -3.91
N ARG A 62 3.56 -2.14 -5.13
CA ARG A 62 4.17 -1.59 -6.33
C ARG A 62 3.10 -0.99 -7.23
N ILE A 63 3.10 0.33 -7.32
CA ILE A 63 2.09 1.07 -8.08
C ILE A 63 2.78 1.73 -9.26
N ARG A 64 2.36 1.36 -10.48
CA ARG A 64 2.95 1.89 -11.71
C ARG A 64 2.31 3.24 -12.05
N GLY A 65 3.07 4.31 -11.83
CA GLY A 65 2.75 5.66 -12.30
C GLY A 65 3.09 5.85 -13.78
N LYS A 66 2.68 6.99 -14.35
CA LYS A 66 2.91 7.33 -15.77
C LYS A 66 4.38 7.66 -16.08
N GLN A 67 5.13 8.15 -15.09
CA GLN A 67 6.56 8.53 -15.21
C GLN A 67 7.49 7.74 -14.27
N SER A 68 6.99 7.10 -13.21
CA SER A 68 7.82 6.40 -12.21
C SER A 68 7.05 5.30 -11.45
N TYR A 69 7.78 4.38 -10.82
CA TYR A 69 7.22 3.41 -9.87
C TYR A 69 7.06 4.06 -8.50
N GLN A 70 5.85 4.03 -7.96
CA GLN A 70 5.57 4.43 -6.58
C GLN A 70 5.54 3.19 -5.70
N ARG A 71 6.24 3.26 -4.57
CA ARG A 71 6.47 2.14 -3.66
C ARG A 71 5.91 2.49 -2.29
N LEU A 72 4.94 1.72 -1.83
CA LEU A 72 4.37 1.86 -0.49
C LEU A 72 4.75 0.63 0.34
N LYS A 73 5.20 0.83 1.58
CA LYS A 73 5.53 -0.28 2.49
C LYS A 73 4.33 -0.55 3.39
N LEU A 74 3.90 -1.81 3.44
CA LEU A 74 2.82 -2.29 4.27
C LEU A 74 3.34 -3.33 5.26
N LEU A 75 2.94 -3.20 6.51
CA LEU A 75 3.12 -4.25 7.51
C LEU A 75 1.81 -5.04 7.60
N THR A 76 1.89 -6.37 7.52
CA THR A 76 0.76 -7.27 7.72
C THR A 76 0.93 -8.00 9.05
N ASN A 77 -0.14 -8.34 9.74
CA ASN A 77 -0.09 -9.22 10.92
C ASN A 77 -0.49 -10.62 10.48
N SER A 78 0.33 -11.62 10.84
CA SER A 78 0.01 -13.05 10.68
C SER A 78 -0.86 -13.53 11.84
#